data_AF-A0A0L1MDU9-F1
#
_entry.id   AF-A0A0L1MDU9-F1
#
_cell.length_a   1.000
_cell.length_b   1.000
_cell.length_c   1.000
_cell.angle_alpha   90.00
_cell.angle_beta   90.00
_cell.angle_gamma   90.00
#
_symmetry.space_group_name_H-M   'P 1'
#
loop_
_entity.id
_entity.type
_entity.pdbx_description
1 polymer ?
#
loop_
_entity_poly.entity_id
_entity_poly.type
_entity_poly.pdbx_seq_one_letter_code
_entity_poly.pdbx_strand_id
1 'polypeptide(L)'
;MKKTKPIENPTLSESEDLDLTQLSKATQRAVSARLRNPKQPDPVSHVFTILPDVDTPTLLGHANETLASMNVMTTDLVDQLEGSHRNVALAIQQLAVLAEMLINRALDNLDSPTPSATE
;
A
#
# COMPACT_ATOMS: atom_id res chain seq x y z
N MET A 1 28.28 30.75 52.49
CA MET A 1 27.71 31.00 51.14
C MET A 1 28.26 29.89 50.25
N LYS A 2 27.48 28.97 49.65
CA LYS A 2 26.37 29.16 48.71
C LYS A 2 25.41 27.95 48.83
N LYS A 3 24.10 28.22 48.88
CA LYS A 3 23.04 27.21 48.74
C LYS A 3 22.91 26.85 47.27
N THR A 4 23.08 25.59 46.90
CA THR A 4 22.70 25.05 45.58
C THR A 4 21.28 24.50 45.68
N LYS A 5 20.36 25.07 44.89
CA LYS A 5 18.96 24.63 44.78
C LYS A 5 18.89 23.25 44.11
N PRO A 6 17.95 22.37 44.49
CA PRO A 6 17.72 21.13 43.75
C PRO A 6 17.21 21.47 42.34
N ILE A 7 17.74 20.78 41.35
CA ILE A 7 17.28 20.80 39.96
C ILE A 7 15.86 20.22 39.96
N GLU A 8 14.87 21.03 39.62
CA GLU A 8 13.54 20.55 39.25
C GLU A 8 13.70 19.78 37.93
N ASN A 9 13.65 18.45 37.99
CA ASN A 9 13.39 17.65 36.81
C ASN A 9 11.99 17.99 36.31
N PRO A 10 11.80 18.49 35.08
CA PRO A 10 10.47 18.50 34.50
C PRO A 10 10.07 17.04 34.32
N THR A 11 9.00 16.69 35.02
CA THR A 11 8.26 15.44 34.96
C THR A 11 8.10 15.03 33.49
N LEU A 12 8.83 14.00 33.05
CA LEU A 12 8.52 13.26 31.82
C LEU A 12 7.26 12.44 32.09
N SER A 13 6.12 13.10 32.01
CA SER A 13 4.81 12.46 31.91
C SER A 13 3.92 13.31 31.05
N GLU A 14 4.20 13.29 29.74
CA GLU A 14 3.16 13.43 28.74
C GLU A 14 3.41 12.30 27.74
N SER A 15 2.77 11.16 28.00
CA SER A 15 2.38 10.27 26.93
C SER A 15 1.55 11.11 25.97
N GLU A 16 2.17 11.60 24.90
CA GLU A 16 1.47 12.19 23.77
C GLU A 16 0.45 11.14 23.30
N ASP A 17 -0.80 11.32 23.73
CA ASP A 17 -1.93 10.55 23.23
C ASP A 17 -2.07 10.96 21.77
N LEU A 18 -1.38 10.21 20.90
CA LEU A 18 -1.41 10.39 19.45
C LEU A 18 -2.87 10.31 19.00
N ASP A 19 -3.49 11.46 18.74
CA ASP A 19 -4.87 11.53 18.29
C ASP A 19 -4.98 10.84 16.91
N LEU A 20 -5.38 9.57 16.95
CA LEU A 20 -5.60 8.69 15.80
C LEU A 20 -6.51 9.33 14.74
N THR A 21 -7.42 10.20 15.18
CA THR A 21 -8.33 10.93 14.29
C THR A 21 -7.60 11.97 13.46
N GLN A 22 -6.68 12.71 14.06
CA GLN A 22 -5.84 13.68 13.37
C GLN A 22 -4.88 12.99 12.41
N LEU A 23 -4.30 11.86 12.84
CA LEU A 23 -3.42 11.06 11.99
C LEU A 23 -4.17 10.51 10.77
N SER A 24 -5.35 9.93 10.97
CA SER A 24 -6.21 9.44 9.88
C SER A 24 -6.55 10.55 8.87
N LYS A 25 -6.93 11.74 9.38
CA LYS A 25 -7.24 12.90 8.55
C LYS A 25 -6.03 13.42 7.77
N ALA A 26 -4.85 13.45 8.40
CA ALA A 26 -3.60 13.85 7.76
C ALA A 26 -3.22 12.86 6.65
N THR A 27 -3.32 11.55 6.92
CA THR A 27 -3.10 10.49 5.94
C THR A 27 -4.05 10.60 4.76
N GLN A 28 -5.35 10.76 5.00
CA GLN A 28 -6.37 10.94 3.95
C GLN A 28 -6.03 12.15 3.05
N ARG A 29 -5.58 13.25 3.65
CA ARG A 29 -5.20 14.47 2.92
C ARG A 29 -3.98 14.22 2.04
N ALA A 30 -2.94 13.59 2.58
CA ALA A 30 -1.72 13.26 1.84
C ALA A 30 -2.02 12.31 0.67
N VAL A 31 -2.81 11.27 0.88
CA VAL A 31 -3.25 10.34 -0.18
C VAL A 31 -4.04 11.08 -1.27
N SER A 32 -4.99 11.95 -0.89
CA SER A 32 -5.78 12.73 -1.85
C SER A 32 -4.96 13.73 -2.66
N ALA A 33 -3.85 14.24 -2.09
CA ALA A 33 -2.94 15.14 -2.77
C ALA A 33 -2.08 14.38 -3.80
N ARG A 34 -1.62 13.17 -3.45
CA ARG A 34 -0.89 12.27 -4.37
C ARG A 34 -1.73 11.89 -5.60
N LEU A 35 -2.98 11.49 -5.39
CA LEU A 35 -3.91 11.16 -6.47
C LEU A 35 -4.15 12.33 -7.44
N ARG A 36 -4.04 13.58 -6.96
CA ARG A 36 -4.22 14.79 -7.77
C ARG A 36 -2.95 15.23 -8.50
N ASN A 37 -1.77 14.86 -8.02
CA ASN A 37 -0.51 15.23 -8.67
C ASN A 37 0.49 14.05 -8.66
N PRO A 38 0.34 13.07 -9.56
CA PRO A 38 1.15 11.85 -9.58
C PRO A 38 2.64 12.09 -9.91
N LYS A 39 3.00 13.30 -10.37
CA LYS A 39 4.38 13.67 -10.72
C LYS A 39 5.23 14.13 -9.54
N GLN A 40 4.67 14.19 -8.33
CA GLN A 40 5.39 14.65 -7.15
C GLN A 40 5.30 13.59 -6.04
N PRO A 41 6.13 12.52 -6.11
CA PRO A 41 6.20 11.50 -5.06
C PRO A 41 6.75 12.10 -3.77
N ASP A 42 6.21 11.66 -2.64
CA ASP A 42 6.65 12.04 -1.30
C ASP A 42 8.07 11.50 -1.01
N PRO A 43 8.98 12.22 -0.33
CA PRO A 43 10.29 11.70 0.05
C PRO A 43 10.25 10.34 0.78
N VAL A 44 9.19 10.04 1.55
CA VAL A 44 9.03 8.74 2.23
C VAL A 44 8.79 7.57 1.25
N SER A 45 8.41 7.86 0.00
CA SER A 45 8.15 6.84 -1.04
C SER A 45 9.41 6.26 -1.71
N HIS A 46 10.62 6.70 -1.33
CA HIS A 46 11.86 6.34 -2.01
C HIS A 46 12.58 5.10 -1.47
N VAL A 47 11.97 4.31 -0.57
CA VAL A 47 12.60 3.05 -0.10
C VAL A 47 12.66 2.01 -1.23
N PHE A 48 11.69 2.04 -2.15
CA PHE A 48 11.63 1.17 -3.32
C PHE A 48 11.32 2.00 -4.56
N THR A 49 11.98 1.72 -5.68
CA THR A 49 11.68 2.32 -6.99
C THR A 49 11.59 1.24 -8.05
N ILE A 50 10.69 1.43 -9.02
CA ILE A 50 10.62 0.59 -10.22
C ILE A 50 11.58 1.19 -11.26
N LEU A 51 12.46 0.37 -11.82
CA LEU A 51 13.39 0.82 -12.86
C LEU A 51 12.60 1.21 -14.13
N PRO A 52 12.96 2.33 -14.80
CA PRO A 52 12.22 2.83 -15.96
C PRO A 52 12.30 1.91 -17.19
N ASP A 53 13.31 1.05 -17.24
CA ASP A 53 13.61 0.19 -18.40
C ASP A 53 12.99 -1.22 -18.30
N VAL A 54 12.15 -1.47 -17.28
CA VAL A 54 11.47 -2.76 -17.13
C VAL A 54 10.29 -2.84 -18.11
N ASP A 55 10.22 -3.94 -18.84
CA ASP A 55 9.16 -4.19 -19.80
C ASP A 55 7.80 -4.41 -19.10
N THR A 56 6.72 -4.00 -19.78
CA THR A 56 5.36 -4.10 -19.24
C THR A 56 4.97 -5.54 -18.87
N PRO A 57 5.28 -6.57 -19.67
CA PRO A 57 5.04 -7.97 -19.28
C PRO A 57 5.72 -8.35 -17.96
N THR A 58 6.99 -8.01 -17.76
CA THR A 58 7.70 -8.25 -16.49
C THR A 58 7.06 -7.52 -15.31
N LEU A 59 6.65 -6.26 -15.49
CA LEU A 59 5.94 -5.50 -14.43
C LEU A 59 4.62 -6.17 -14.05
N LEU A 60 3.84 -6.58 -15.05
CA LEU A 60 2.56 -7.27 -14.84
C LEU A 60 2.77 -8.65 -14.21
N GLY A 61 3.80 -9.39 -14.62
CA GLY A 61 4.18 -10.67 -14.01
C GLY A 61 4.51 -10.53 -12.52
N HIS A 62 5.37 -9.57 -12.15
CA HIS A 62 5.69 -9.30 -10.75
C HIS A 62 4.49 -8.81 -9.94
N ALA A 63 3.62 -8.00 -10.54
CA ALA A 63 2.38 -7.57 -9.89
C ALA A 63 1.46 -8.78 -9.60
N ASN A 64 1.32 -9.69 -10.56
CA ASN A 64 0.55 -10.92 -10.42
C ASN A 64 1.09 -11.81 -9.29
N GLU A 65 2.41 -12.03 -9.26
CA GLU A 65 3.06 -12.84 -8.22
C GLU A 65 2.92 -12.22 -6.81
N THR A 66 3.00 -10.89 -6.73
CA THR A 66 2.76 -10.15 -5.49
C THR A 66 1.32 -10.31 -5.01
N LEU A 67 0.35 -10.21 -5.94
CA LEU A 67 -1.06 -10.42 -5.61
C LEU A 67 -1.34 -11.85 -5.17
N ALA A 68 -0.81 -12.85 -5.88
CA ALA A 68 -0.95 -14.26 -5.50
C ALA A 68 -0.41 -14.51 -4.09
N SER A 69 0.73 -13.91 -3.74
CA SER A 69 1.30 -13.98 -2.39
C SER A 69 0.39 -13.32 -1.35
N MET A 70 -0.17 -12.15 -1.66
CA MET A 70 -1.14 -11.46 -0.82
C MET A 70 -2.44 -12.26 -0.63
N ASN A 71 -2.87 -12.97 -1.67
CA ASN A 71 -4.05 -13.83 -1.67
C ASN A 71 -3.88 -15.00 -0.70
N VAL A 72 -2.69 -15.61 -0.66
CA VAL A 72 -2.37 -16.67 0.32
C VAL A 72 -2.38 -16.11 1.74
N MET A 73 -1.71 -14.98 1.99
CA MET A 73 -1.68 -14.35 3.32
C MET A 73 -3.07 -13.91 3.80
N THR A 74 -3.88 -13.37 2.89
CA THR A 74 -5.24 -12.91 3.22
C THR A 74 -6.15 -14.09 3.52
N THR A 75 -5.98 -15.23 2.83
CA THR A 75 -6.71 -16.47 3.15
C THR A 75 -6.36 -16.97 4.55
N ASP A 76 -5.07 -17.05 4.89
CA ASP A 76 -4.62 -17.43 6.23
C ASP A 76 -5.17 -16.49 7.31
N LEU A 77 -5.24 -15.19 7.00
CA LEU A 77 -5.83 -14.20 7.89
C LEU A 77 -7.36 -14.35 8.04
N VAL A 78 -8.09 -14.70 6.97
CA VAL A 78 -9.55 -14.94 7.03
C VAL A 78 -9.88 -16.06 8.02
N ASP A 79 -9.05 -17.10 8.07
CA ASP A 79 -9.26 -18.24 8.98
C ASP A 79 -9.03 -17.88 10.45
N GLN A 80 -8.23 -16.85 10.73
CA GLN A 80 -7.95 -16.34 12.08
C GLN A 80 -8.94 -15.27 12.55
N LEU A 81 -9.79 -14.75 11.65
CA LEU A 81 -10.72 -13.67 11.95
C LEU A 81 -12.17 -14.16 12.11
N GLU A 82 -12.89 -13.52 13.02
CA GLU A 82 -14.32 -13.75 13.26
C GLU A 82 -15.17 -12.49 12.99
N GLY A 83 -16.47 -12.67 12.82
CA GLY A 83 -17.44 -11.57 12.72
C GLY A 83 -17.21 -10.64 11.52
N SER A 84 -17.31 -9.33 11.75
CA SER A 84 -17.20 -8.31 10.70
C SER A 84 -15.80 -8.22 10.06
N HIS A 85 -14.74 -8.52 10.83
CA HIS A 85 -13.37 -8.48 10.33
C HIS A 85 -13.09 -9.58 9.30
N ARG A 86 -13.69 -10.76 9.47
CA ARG A 86 -13.64 -11.84 8.48
C ARG A 86 -14.25 -11.41 7.14
N ASN A 87 -15.37 -10.69 7.18
CA ASN A 87 -16.02 -10.19 5.96
C ASN A 87 -15.14 -9.17 5.22
N VAL A 88 -14.42 -8.32 5.96
CA VAL A 88 -13.45 -7.39 5.36
C VAL A 88 -12.29 -8.13 4.72
N ALA A 89 -11.72 -9.12 5.40
CA ALA A 89 -10.62 -9.92 4.86
C ALA A 89 -11.06 -10.73 3.62
N LEU A 90 -12.28 -11.29 3.62
CA LEU A 90 -12.87 -11.93 2.45
C LEU A 90 -13.05 -10.95 1.27
N ALA A 91 -13.45 -9.71 1.54
CA ALA A 91 -13.56 -8.70 0.49
C ALA A 91 -12.18 -8.34 -0.11
N ILE A 92 -11.14 -8.24 0.73
CA ILE A 92 -9.75 -8.03 0.26
C ILE A 92 -9.31 -9.19 -0.63
N GLN A 93 -9.56 -10.43 -0.22
CA GLN A 93 -9.29 -11.63 -1.01
C GLN A 93 -9.97 -11.57 -2.39
N GLN A 94 -11.26 -11.24 -2.41
CA GLN A 94 -12.02 -11.14 -3.67
C GLN A 94 -11.45 -10.06 -4.61
N LEU A 95 -11.04 -8.91 -4.06
CA LEU A 95 -10.42 -7.84 -4.85
C LEU A 95 -9.04 -8.25 -5.39
N ALA A 96 -8.26 -9.02 -4.62
CA ALA A 96 -6.97 -9.54 -5.07
C ALA A 96 -7.14 -10.49 -6.26
N VAL A 97 -8.06 -11.45 -6.17
CA VAL A 97 -8.38 -12.37 -7.28
C VAL A 97 -8.84 -11.62 -8.53
N LEU A 98 -9.69 -10.60 -8.37
CA LEU A 98 -10.12 -9.78 -9.50
C LEU A 98 -8.95 -9.02 -10.14
N ALA A 99 -8.01 -8.52 -9.34
CA ALA A 99 -6.82 -7.84 -9.85
C ALA A 99 -5.90 -8.80 -10.62
N GLU A 100 -5.69 -10.04 -10.14
CA GLU A 100 -4.95 -11.08 -10.86
C GLU A 100 -5.59 -11.37 -12.23
N MET A 101 -6.92 -11.50 -12.29
CA MET A 101 -7.64 -11.70 -13.55
C MET A 101 -7.44 -10.54 -14.54
N LEU A 102 -7.49 -9.30 -14.04
CA LEU A 102 -7.28 -8.11 -14.88
C LEU A 102 -5.86 -8.03 -15.42
N ILE A 103 -4.86 -8.40 -14.61
CA ILE A 103 -3.45 -8.42 -15.01
C ILE A 103 -3.19 -9.52 -16.03
N ASN A 104 -3.71 -10.73 -15.80
CA ASN A 104 -3.61 -11.83 -16.76
C ASN A 104 -4.25 -11.43 -18.10
N ARG A 105 -5.41 -10.76 -18.08
CA ARG A 105 -6.04 -10.24 -19.30
C ARG A 105 -5.19 -9.15 -19.97
N ALA A 106 -4.52 -8.30 -19.20
CA ALA A 106 -3.62 -7.29 -19.74
C ALA A 106 -2.40 -7.93 -20.42
N LEU A 107 -1.84 -9.00 -19.84
CA LEU A 107 -0.77 -9.79 -20.45
C LEU A 107 -1.23 -10.44 -21.77
N ASP A 108 -2.39 -11.10 -21.78
CA ASP A 108 -2.95 -11.72 -23.00
C ASP A 108 -3.10 -10.71 -24.15
N ASN A 109 -3.48 -9.46 -23.85
CA ASN A 109 -3.62 -8.41 -24.85
C ASN A 109 -2.26 -7.98 -25.43
N LEU A 110 -1.18 -8.04 -24.63
CA LEU A 110 0.17 -7.74 -25.09
C LEU A 110 0.74 -8.86 -25.97
N ASP A 111 0.41 -10.11 -25.65
CA ASP A 111 0.85 -11.30 -26.41
C ASP A 111 0.01 -11.54 -27.68
N SER A 112 -1.16 -10.89 -27.81
CA SER A 112 -1.97 -10.99 -29.02
C SER A 112 -1.28 -10.27 -30.19
N PRO A 113 -0.97 -10.96 -31.32
CA PRO A 113 -0.39 -10.30 -32.47
C PRO A 113 -1.41 -9.30 -33.00
N THR A 114 -1.02 -8.02 -33.07
CA THR A 114 -1.78 -7.01 -33.79
C THR A 114 -2.07 -7.56 -35.19
N PRO A 115 -3.34 -7.57 -35.66
CA PRO A 115 -3.60 -7.90 -37.06
C PRO A 115 -2.87 -6.85 -37.89
N SER A 116 -1.76 -7.27 -38.49
CA SER A 116 -1.02 -6.51 -39.49
C SER A 116 -2.04 -5.97 -40.48
N ALA A 117 -2.08 -4.65 -40.62
CA ALA A 117 -2.94 -3.96 -41.57
C ALA A 117 -2.92 -4.68 -42.92
N THR A 118 -4.08 -5.20 -43.31
CA THR A 118 -4.29 -5.70 -44.67
C THR A 118 -4.17 -4.51 -45.63
N GLU A 119 -3.33 -4.72 -46.66
CA GLU A 119 -3.15 -3.98 -47.92
C GLU A 119 -4.02 -2.74 -48.20
#